data_AF-A0A3B4VFH7-F1
#
_entry.id   AF-A0A3B4VFH7-F1
#
_cell.length_a   1.000
_cell.length_b   1.000
_cell.length_c   1.000
_cell.angle_alpha   90.00
_cell.angle_beta   90.00
_cell.angle_gamma   90.00
#
_symmetry.space_group_name_H-M   'P 1'
#
loop_
_entity.id
_entity.type
_entity.pdbx_description
1 polymer ?
#
loop_
_entity_poly.entity_id
_entity_poly.type
_entity_poly.pdbx_seq_one_letter_code
_entity_poly.pdbx_strand_id
1 'polypeptide(L)'
;CCCRAADVLFDSFASEGRINVNQFFEAIWSSGLHRSDPRLRECFFHLRKLQDVEGSVDRNAFHRCVTGFVSLILKALQGRFVIPDFSTFTEETQKLFSRCRQLSSVQEKEKECVDSSKWGVSICTVDGQRLSLGDWAGSLVLGEVSWPLVYGVAVDLLGSDLVHRYVGVEEFSRYDSPFTLTKTGIPHSPLTETGAIVTVSLLQLAGRLCAEEEEKYDSVLNVVRRLCNKEHAHL
;
A
#
# COMPACT_ATOMS: atom_id res chain seq x y z
N CYS A 1 11.21 28.48 4.49
CA CYS A 1 10.52 27.61 5.48
C CYS A 1 11.25 26.30 5.76
N CYS A 2 11.71 25.54 4.75
CA CYS A 2 12.37 24.25 4.96
C CYS A 2 13.71 24.32 5.71
N CYS A 3 14.54 25.34 5.47
CA CYS A 3 15.83 25.47 6.16
C CYS A 3 15.66 25.63 7.68
N ARG A 4 14.77 26.54 8.09
CA ARG A 4 14.43 26.76 9.51
C ARG A 4 13.85 25.51 10.19
N ALA A 5 13.08 24.71 9.45
CA ALA A 5 12.55 23.43 9.93
C ALA A 5 13.67 22.39 10.13
N ALA A 6 14.64 22.33 9.22
CA ALA A 6 15.80 21.45 9.35
C ALA A 6 16.70 21.89 10.52
N ASP A 7 16.84 23.19 10.78
CA ASP A 7 17.57 23.69 11.95
C ASP A 7 16.91 23.26 13.27
N VAL A 8 15.60 23.43 13.39
CA VAL A 8 14.86 23.01 14.58
C VAL A 8 14.97 21.49 14.80
N LEU A 9 14.86 20.70 13.72
CA LEU A 9 15.10 19.26 13.80
C LEU A 9 16.52 18.97 14.28
N PHE A 10 17.51 19.68 13.73
CA PHE A 10 18.89 19.45 14.08
C PHE A 10 19.11 19.70 15.57
N ASP A 11 18.65 20.86 16.05
CA ASP A 11 18.78 21.28 17.44
C ASP A 11 18.07 20.32 18.42
N SER A 12 17.02 19.64 17.97
CA SER A 12 16.28 18.67 18.80
C SER A 12 17.01 17.34 19.01
N PHE A 13 17.92 16.97 18.11
CA PHE A 13 18.64 15.69 18.14
C PHE A 13 20.14 15.84 18.38
N ALA A 14 20.67 17.05 18.26
CA ALA A 14 22.11 17.27 18.32
C ALA A 14 22.65 17.17 19.76
N SER A 15 23.75 16.44 19.91
CA SER A 15 24.60 16.46 21.09
C SER A 15 25.98 16.98 20.66
N GLU A 16 26.51 17.96 21.39
CA GLU A 16 27.82 18.58 21.07
C GLU A 16 27.91 19.09 19.61
N GLY A 17 26.78 19.56 19.05
CA GLY A 17 26.73 20.09 17.69
C GLY A 17 26.79 19.04 16.58
N ARG A 18 26.55 17.76 16.90
CA ARG A 18 26.46 16.65 15.94
C ARG A 18 25.24 15.78 16.21
N ILE A 19 24.75 15.08 15.19
CA ILE A 19 23.64 14.13 15.30
C ILE A 19 24.12 12.73 15.02
N ASN A 20 23.81 11.80 15.93
CA ASN A 20 23.97 10.39 15.66
C ASN A 20 22.91 9.91 14.65
N VAL A 21 23.36 9.43 13.49
CA VAL A 21 22.48 9.07 12.37
C VAL A 21 21.53 7.94 12.74
N ASN A 22 22.02 6.93 13.49
CA ASN A 22 21.19 5.79 13.86
C ASN A 22 20.08 6.22 14.83
N GLN A 23 20.40 6.99 15.87
CA GLN A 23 19.40 7.48 16.83
C GLN A 23 18.31 8.33 16.16
N PHE A 24 18.70 9.23 15.25
CA PHE A 24 17.76 10.04 14.49
C PHE A 24 16.79 9.19 13.68
N PHE A 25 17.30 8.18 12.97
CA PHE A 25 16.47 7.32 12.15
C PHE A 25 15.65 6.30 12.96
N GLU A 26 16.14 5.81 14.10
CA GLU A 26 15.32 4.97 14.98
C GLU A 26 14.07 5.70 15.47
N ALA A 27 14.17 7.00 15.78
CA ALA A 27 13.00 7.83 16.12
C ALA A 27 12.01 7.99 14.94
N ILE A 28 12.51 7.97 13.70
CA ILE A 28 11.65 7.97 12.51
C ILE A 28 11.02 6.59 12.31
N TRP A 29 11.77 5.50 12.47
CA TRP A 29 11.27 4.14 12.29
C TRP A 29 10.24 3.73 13.35
N SER A 30 10.35 4.26 14.58
CA SER A 30 9.34 4.05 15.61
C SER A 30 7.97 4.65 15.27
N SER A 31 7.91 5.61 14.34
CA SER A 31 6.64 6.14 13.81
C SER A 31 5.94 5.16 12.85
N GLY A 32 6.56 4.03 12.51
CA GLY A 32 6.00 3.00 11.64
C GLY A 32 6.46 3.03 10.19
N LEU A 33 7.27 4.02 9.78
CA LEU A 33 7.87 4.01 8.44
C LEU A 33 8.87 2.86 8.30
N HIS A 34 8.87 2.22 7.13
CA HIS A 34 9.79 1.13 6.85
C HIS A 34 11.16 1.66 6.39
N ARG A 35 12.24 0.93 6.71
CA ARG A 35 13.62 1.30 6.32
C ARG A 35 13.84 1.40 4.81
N SER A 36 13.01 0.71 4.03
CA SER A 36 13.03 0.75 2.57
C SER A 36 12.09 1.80 1.97
N ASP A 37 11.49 2.69 2.78
CA ASP A 37 10.58 3.72 2.28
C ASP A 37 11.29 4.56 1.21
N PRO A 38 10.80 4.56 -0.05
CA PRO A 38 11.47 5.24 -1.16
C PRO A 38 11.59 6.75 -0.94
N ARG A 39 10.71 7.34 -0.12
CA ARG A 39 10.72 8.77 0.20
C ARG A 39 11.85 9.15 1.15
N LEU A 40 12.41 8.21 1.91
CA LEU A 40 13.50 8.45 2.86
C LEU A 40 14.81 7.76 2.49
N ARG A 41 14.78 6.79 1.56
CA ARG A 41 15.95 5.98 1.18
C ARG A 41 17.17 6.80 0.81
N GLU A 42 17.01 7.80 -0.04
CA GLU A 42 18.12 8.66 -0.49
C GLU A 42 18.68 9.52 0.66
N CYS A 43 17.79 10.03 1.54
CA CYS A 43 18.19 10.77 2.73
C CYS A 43 19.02 9.90 3.68
N PHE A 44 18.53 8.68 3.96
CA PHE A 44 19.20 7.71 4.83
C PHE A 44 20.57 7.32 4.27
N PHE A 45 20.64 6.99 2.99
CA PHE A 45 21.88 6.62 2.32
C PHE A 45 22.93 7.73 2.38
N HIS A 46 22.56 8.97 2.05
CA HIS A 46 23.50 10.08 2.08
C HIS A 46 23.99 10.40 3.48
N LEU A 47 23.13 10.37 4.50
CA LEU A 47 23.53 10.61 5.88
C LEU A 47 24.50 9.53 6.39
N ARG A 48 24.27 8.25 6.08
CA ARG A 48 25.21 7.19 6.43
C ARG A 48 26.55 7.32 5.72
N LYS A 49 26.60 7.87 4.51
CA LYS A 49 27.86 8.09 3.78
C LYS A 49 28.68 9.24 4.36
N LEU A 50 28.03 10.22 4.98
CA LEU A 50 28.66 11.43 5.53
C LEU A 50 28.99 11.33 7.03
N GLN A 51 28.66 10.21 7.68
CA GLN A 51 28.92 9.99 9.09
C GLN A 51 30.43 9.87 9.38
N ASP A 52 30.85 10.37 10.54
CA ASP A 52 32.19 10.16 11.07
C ASP A 52 32.37 8.74 11.67
N VAL A 53 33.52 8.50 12.30
CA VAL A 53 33.85 7.22 12.95
C VAL A 53 32.87 6.89 14.08
N GLU A 54 32.25 7.90 14.70
CA GLU A 54 31.27 7.76 15.78
C GLU A 54 29.83 7.61 15.26
N GLY A 55 29.63 7.61 13.94
CA GLY A 55 28.31 7.51 13.32
C GLY A 55 27.51 8.82 13.36
N SER A 56 28.21 9.95 13.50
CA SER A 56 27.59 11.26 13.66
C SER A 56 27.85 12.18 12.47
N VAL A 57 26.94 13.13 12.23
CA VAL A 57 27.04 14.14 11.16
C VAL A 57 26.96 15.55 11.74
N ASP A 58 27.64 16.49 11.08
CA ASP A 58 27.52 17.91 11.41
C ASP A 58 26.25 18.54 10.83
N ARG A 59 25.98 19.78 11.24
CA ARG A 59 24.80 20.56 10.80
C ARG A 59 24.72 20.72 9.29
N ASN A 60 25.85 21.00 8.63
CA ASN A 60 25.84 21.27 7.20
C ASN A 60 25.53 20.00 6.40
N ALA A 61 26.13 18.87 6.77
CA ALA A 61 25.84 17.56 6.20
C ALA A 61 24.37 17.18 6.44
N PHE A 62 23.86 17.36 7.66
CA PHE A 62 22.47 17.08 7.98
C PHE A 62 21.50 17.92 7.13
N HIS A 63 21.71 19.24 7.09
CA HIS A 63 20.84 20.14 6.34
C HIS A 63 20.79 19.79 4.85
N ARG A 64 21.94 19.48 4.24
CA ARG A 64 22.02 19.08 2.83
C ARG A 64 21.21 17.82 2.51
N CYS A 65 21.15 16.86 3.44
CA CYS A 65 20.45 15.60 3.21
C CYS A 65 18.96 15.68 3.55
N VAL A 66 18.58 16.45 4.58
CA VAL A 66 17.23 16.42 5.16
C VAL A 66 16.26 17.42 4.51
N THR A 67 16.76 18.52 3.93
CA THR A 67 15.91 19.64 3.46
C THR A 67 14.80 19.20 2.49
N GLY A 68 15.06 18.24 1.60
CA GLY A 68 14.07 17.74 0.64
C GLY A 68 12.95 16.88 1.27
N PHE A 69 13.17 16.37 2.48
CA PHE A 69 12.30 15.38 3.14
C PHE A 69 11.81 15.86 4.51
N VAL A 70 12.16 17.10 4.89
CA VAL A 70 11.94 17.67 6.23
C VAL A 70 10.48 17.64 6.66
N SER A 71 9.54 17.82 5.72
CA SER A 71 8.10 17.83 5.99
C SER A 71 7.59 16.45 6.42
N LEU A 72 8.03 15.38 5.74
CA LEU A 72 7.69 14.00 6.08
C LEU A 72 8.30 13.60 7.42
N ILE A 73 9.58 13.91 7.62
CA ILE A 73 10.29 13.62 8.87
C ILE A 73 9.63 14.34 10.05
N LEU A 74 9.30 15.63 9.90
CA LEU A 74 8.56 16.36 10.93
C LEU A 74 7.18 15.76 11.19
N LYS A 75 6.47 15.33 10.14
CA LYS A 75 5.15 14.69 10.31
C LYS A 75 5.26 13.40 11.13
N ALA A 76 6.28 12.59 10.87
CA ALA A 76 6.59 11.38 11.61
C ALA A 76 6.91 11.67 13.08
N LEU A 77 7.92 12.51 13.33
CA LEU A 77 8.45 12.78 14.67
C LEU A 77 7.48 13.54 15.58
N GLN A 78 6.55 14.31 15.00
CA GLN A 78 5.53 15.04 15.76
C GLN A 78 4.27 14.22 16.02
N GLY A 79 4.23 12.92 15.66
CA GLY A 79 3.05 12.08 15.82
C GLY A 79 1.86 12.57 14.98
N ARG A 80 2.12 13.20 13.83
CA ARG A 80 1.07 13.74 12.93
C ARG A 80 0.69 12.79 11.81
N PHE A 81 1.17 11.55 11.85
CA PHE A 81 0.64 10.49 10.99
C PHE A 81 -0.77 10.09 11.40
N VAL A 82 -1.50 9.48 10.46
CA VAL A 82 -2.87 9.00 10.68
C VAL A 82 -3.00 8.10 11.90
N ILE A 83 -1.96 7.33 12.23
CA ILE A 83 -1.82 6.62 13.51
C ILE A 83 -0.62 7.22 14.26
N PRO A 84 -0.84 8.11 15.25
CA PRO A 84 0.25 8.76 15.98
C PRO A 84 1.14 7.79 16.77
N ASP A 85 0.53 6.88 17.55
CA ASP A 85 1.23 5.87 18.36
C ASP A 85 1.23 4.53 17.64
N PHE A 86 2.13 4.40 16.68
CA PHE A 86 2.22 3.19 15.86
C PHE A 86 2.75 1.98 16.65
N SER A 87 3.53 2.21 17.71
CA SER A 87 3.99 1.18 18.64
C SER A 87 2.82 0.48 19.31
N THR A 88 1.95 1.22 20.00
CA THR A 88 0.78 0.64 20.66
C THR A 88 -0.17 0.00 19.64
N PHE A 89 -0.38 0.63 18.48
CA PHE A 89 -1.18 0.04 17.41
C PHE A 89 -0.63 -1.33 16.96
N THR A 90 0.69 -1.45 16.85
CA THR A 90 1.37 -2.70 16.46
C THR A 90 1.17 -3.78 17.51
N GLU A 91 1.34 -3.44 18.80
CA GLU A 91 1.15 -4.38 19.90
C GLU A 91 -0.29 -4.91 19.97
N GLU A 92 -1.28 -4.03 19.85
CA GLU A 92 -2.69 -4.43 19.84
C GLU A 92 -3.03 -5.28 18.61
N THR A 93 -2.50 -4.93 17.44
CA THR A 93 -2.67 -5.74 16.22
C THR A 93 -2.04 -7.12 16.38
N GLN A 94 -0.88 -7.23 17.02
CA GLN A 94 -0.22 -8.51 17.27
C GLN A 94 -1.02 -9.41 18.23
N LYS A 95 -1.67 -8.81 19.25
CA LYS A 95 -2.60 -9.53 20.14
C LYS A 95 -3.81 -10.06 19.35
N LEU A 96 -4.40 -9.22 18.49
CA LEU A 96 -5.52 -9.62 17.64
C LEU A 96 -5.13 -10.72 16.66
N PHE A 97 -4.00 -10.57 15.97
CA PHE A 97 -3.45 -11.58 15.06
C PHE A 97 -3.31 -12.93 15.76
N SER A 98 -2.75 -12.94 16.97
CA SER A 98 -2.55 -14.17 17.75
C SER A 98 -3.88 -14.82 18.13
N ARG A 99 -4.88 -14.01 18.52
CA ARG A 99 -6.23 -14.50 18.85
C ARG A 99 -6.94 -15.08 17.62
N CYS A 100 -6.89 -14.38 16.49
CA CYS A 100 -7.54 -14.81 15.25
C CYS A 100 -6.89 -16.07 14.67
N ARG A 101 -5.56 -16.21 14.76
CA ARG A 101 -4.84 -17.41 14.31
C ARG A 101 -5.27 -18.69 15.04
N GLN A 102 -5.71 -18.57 16.29
CA GLN A 102 -6.18 -19.69 17.10
C GLN A 102 -7.62 -20.11 16.79
N LEU A 103 -8.38 -19.29 16.06
CA LEU A 103 -9.71 -19.69 15.61
C LEU A 103 -9.53 -20.79 14.58
N SER A 104 -9.95 -22.01 14.91
CA SER A 104 -10.01 -23.11 13.97
C SER A 104 -10.79 -22.67 12.74
N SER A 105 -10.22 -22.88 11.55
CA SER A 105 -10.91 -22.62 10.30
C SER A 105 -12.28 -23.27 10.36
N VAL A 106 -13.34 -22.46 10.23
CA VAL A 106 -14.64 -23.00 9.86
C VAL A 106 -14.39 -23.65 8.50
N GLN A 107 -14.29 -24.98 8.51
CA GLN A 107 -14.06 -25.78 7.32
C GLN A 107 -15.22 -25.58 6.36
N GLU A 108 -15.13 -24.58 5.48
CA GLU A 108 -15.79 -24.67 4.19
C GLU A 108 -14.96 -25.64 3.35
N LYS A 109 -15.50 -26.85 3.21
CA LYS A 109 -14.94 -28.01 2.51
C LYS A 109 -14.85 -27.82 0.98
N GLU A 110 -14.47 -26.65 0.49
CA GLU A 110 -14.37 -26.42 -0.95
C GLU A 110 -13.20 -25.49 -1.27
N LYS A 111 -11.97 -26.04 -1.23
CA LYS A 111 -10.86 -25.76 -2.16
C LYS A 111 -9.59 -26.44 -1.66
N GLU A 112 -9.42 -27.70 -2.08
CA GLU A 112 -8.16 -28.42 -2.04
C GLU A 112 -7.11 -27.70 -2.90
N CYS A 113 -6.30 -26.79 -2.35
CA CYS A 113 -4.97 -26.50 -2.92
C CYS A 113 -4.06 -25.60 -2.08
N VAL A 114 -4.60 -24.80 -1.16
CA VAL A 114 -3.76 -23.89 -0.36
C VAL A 114 -3.50 -24.53 0.99
N ASP A 115 -2.22 -24.66 1.35
CA ASP A 115 -1.79 -25.09 2.68
C ASP A 115 -2.54 -24.26 3.75
N SER A 116 -3.55 -24.90 4.37
CA SER A 116 -4.49 -24.27 5.29
C SER A 116 -3.82 -23.76 6.58
N SER A 117 -2.50 -23.91 6.69
CA SER A 117 -1.70 -23.44 7.83
C SER A 117 -1.17 -22.00 7.67
N LYS A 118 -1.14 -21.45 6.45
CA LYS A 118 -0.57 -20.11 6.20
C LYS A 118 -1.51 -19.03 6.73
N TRP A 119 -0.97 -18.13 7.55
CA TRP A 119 -1.73 -17.02 8.14
C TRP A 119 -0.86 -15.77 8.20
N GLY A 120 -1.26 -14.74 7.45
CA GLY A 120 -0.52 -13.50 7.33
C GLY A 120 -1.43 -12.28 7.34
N VAL A 121 -0.94 -11.19 7.93
CA VAL A 121 -1.62 -9.88 7.93
C VAL A 121 -0.58 -8.83 7.55
N SER A 122 -0.92 -7.96 6.60
CA SER A 122 -0.12 -6.79 6.24
C SER A 122 -0.97 -5.54 6.26
N ILE A 123 -0.43 -4.47 6.83
CA ILE A 123 -1.07 -3.16 6.98
C ILE A 123 -0.14 -2.11 6.39
N CYS A 124 -0.71 -1.23 5.58
CA CYS A 124 -0.05 -0.03 5.06
C CYS A 124 -1.01 1.15 5.23
N THR A 125 -0.62 2.16 6.01
CA THR A 125 -1.44 3.36 6.20
C THR A 125 -1.24 4.33 5.03
N VAL A 126 -2.15 5.30 4.88
CA VAL A 126 -2.04 6.36 3.86
C VAL A 126 -0.77 7.21 4.01
N ASP A 127 -0.17 7.22 5.20
CA ASP A 127 1.10 7.91 5.47
C ASP A 127 2.33 7.03 5.21
N GLY A 128 2.14 5.75 4.88
CA GLY A 128 3.19 4.78 4.61
C GLY A 128 3.71 4.04 5.84
N GLN A 129 2.96 4.06 6.96
CA GLN A 129 3.29 3.25 8.13
C GLN A 129 2.97 1.79 7.83
N ARG A 130 3.87 0.86 8.15
CA ARG A 130 3.77 -0.54 7.74
C ARG A 130 3.91 -1.50 8.92
N LEU A 131 3.06 -2.52 8.92
CA LEU A 131 3.13 -3.66 9.84
C LEU A 131 2.82 -4.94 9.07
N SER A 132 3.65 -5.96 9.20
CA SER A 132 3.41 -7.28 8.62
C SER A 132 3.66 -8.37 9.66
N LEU A 133 2.75 -9.33 9.74
CA LEU A 133 2.73 -10.41 10.73
C LEU A 133 2.48 -11.75 10.02
N GLY A 134 3.12 -12.82 10.49
CA GLY A 134 2.94 -14.17 9.96
C GLY A 134 3.50 -14.39 8.56
N ASP A 135 2.81 -15.20 7.75
CA ASP A 135 3.26 -15.64 6.42
C ASP A 135 3.00 -14.59 5.32
N TRP A 136 3.28 -13.32 5.61
CA TRP A 136 2.96 -12.18 4.74
C TRP A 136 3.74 -12.14 3.43
N ALA A 137 4.91 -12.78 3.38
CA ALA A 137 5.78 -12.78 2.20
C ALA A 137 5.37 -13.85 1.16
N GLY A 138 4.40 -14.71 1.49
CA GLY A 138 3.87 -15.70 0.57
C GLY A 138 3.12 -15.05 -0.60
N SER A 139 3.25 -15.63 -1.80
CA SER A 139 2.44 -15.22 -2.96
C SER A 139 1.10 -15.94 -2.97
N LEU A 140 0.04 -15.21 -3.33
CA LEU A 140 -1.34 -15.68 -3.42
C LEU A 140 -1.97 -15.13 -4.69
N VAL A 141 -2.88 -15.90 -5.29
CA VAL A 141 -3.72 -15.43 -6.40
C VAL A 141 -4.81 -14.53 -5.82
N LEU A 142 -4.97 -13.32 -6.37
CA LEU A 142 -5.94 -12.34 -5.86
C LEU A 142 -7.40 -12.82 -5.98
N GLY A 143 -7.72 -13.63 -6.99
CA GLY A 143 -9.08 -14.13 -7.22
C GLY A 143 -10.10 -12.97 -7.32
N GLU A 144 -11.19 -13.06 -6.58
CA GLU A 144 -12.27 -12.07 -6.56
C GLU A 144 -11.83 -10.71 -6.00
N VAL A 145 -10.77 -10.67 -5.18
CA VAL A 145 -10.18 -9.42 -4.66
C VAL A 145 -9.59 -8.57 -5.80
N SER A 146 -9.38 -9.14 -6.98
CA SER A 146 -8.97 -8.37 -8.16
C SER A 146 -10.10 -7.53 -8.79
N TRP A 147 -11.37 -7.85 -8.57
CA TRP A 147 -12.49 -7.17 -9.24
C TRP A 147 -12.57 -5.66 -8.93
N PRO A 148 -12.42 -5.20 -7.66
CA PRO A 148 -12.35 -3.77 -7.37
C PRO A 148 -11.18 -3.06 -8.07
N LEU A 149 -10.04 -3.73 -8.22
CA LEU A 149 -8.87 -3.16 -8.89
C LEU A 149 -9.15 -2.95 -10.38
N VAL A 150 -9.67 -3.98 -11.04
CA VAL A 150 -10.05 -3.93 -12.46
C VAL A 150 -11.11 -2.85 -12.70
N TYR A 151 -12.10 -2.76 -11.83
CA TYR A 151 -13.11 -1.70 -11.88
C TYR A 151 -12.53 -0.30 -11.72
N GLY A 152 -11.63 -0.10 -10.75
CA GLY A 152 -10.94 1.18 -10.58
C GLY A 152 -10.17 1.60 -11.83
N VAL A 153 -9.47 0.67 -12.47
CA VAL A 153 -8.75 0.92 -13.74
C VAL A 153 -9.74 1.26 -14.87
N ALA A 154 -10.86 0.56 -14.97
CA ALA A 154 -11.87 0.85 -15.97
C ALA A 154 -12.45 2.26 -15.80
N VAL A 155 -12.79 2.66 -14.58
CA VAL A 155 -13.30 4.00 -14.30
C VAL A 155 -12.25 5.09 -14.57
N ASP A 156 -10.98 4.86 -14.21
CA ASP A 156 -9.88 5.80 -14.47
C ASP A 156 -9.67 6.03 -15.97
N LEU A 157 -9.74 4.98 -16.79
CA LEU A 157 -9.48 5.06 -18.23
C LEU A 157 -10.70 5.48 -19.06
N LEU A 158 -11.89 5.04 -18.69
CA LEU A 158 -13.11 5.18 -19.50
C LEU A 158 -14.11 6.21 -18.96
N GLY A 159 -13.93 6.61 -17.70
CA GLY A 159 -14.89 7.42 -16.98
C GLY A 159 -16.07 6.61 -16.43
N SER A 160 -16.56 7.03 -15.26
CA SER A 160 -17.67 6.38 -14.55
C SER A 160 -18.95 6.33 -15.39
N ASP A 161 -19.26 7.40 -16.13
CA ASP A 161 -20.46 7.49 -16.97
C ASP A 161 -20.52 6.43 -18.06
N LEU A 162 -19.39 6.06 -18.67
CA LEU A 162 -19.35 5.03 -19.70
C LEU A 162 -19.46 3.64 -19.08
N VAL A 163 -18.68 3.39 -18.03
CA VAL A 163 -18.68 2.09 -17.32
C VAL A 163 -20.08 1.74 -16.83
N HIS A 164 -20.78 2.70 -16.20
CA HIS A 164 -22.09 2.43 -15.62
C HIS A 164 -23.27 2.37 -16.59
N ARG A 165 -23.02 2.56 -17.90
CA ARG A 165 -24.00 2.15 -18.92
C ARG A 165 -24.10 0.63 -19.04
N TYR A 166 -23.06 -0.09 -18.62
CA TYR A 166 -22.94 -1.53 -18.82
C TYR A 166 -22.88 -2.31 -17.51
N VAL A 167 -22.63 -1.68 -16.36
CA VAL A 167 -22.63 -2.33 -15.04
C VAL A 167 -23.19 -1.40 -13.96
N GLY A 168 -24.07 -1.93 -13.10
CA GLY A 168 -24.69 -1.18 -12.02
C GLY A 168 -23.75 -0.87 -10.84
N VAL A 169 -24.31 -0.23 -9.81
CA VAL A 169 -23.61 0.14 -8.56
C VAL A 169 -24.41 -0.34 -7.34
N GLU A 170 -25.11 -1.47 -7.46
CA GLU A 170 -25.90 -1.98 -6.34
C GLU A 170 -24.99 -2.59 -5.28
N GLU A 171 -25.13 -2.11 -4.04
CA GLU A 171 -24.28 -2.45 -2.90
C GLU A 171 -24.54 -3.86 -2.33
N PHE A 172 -25.62 -4.52 -2.74
CA PHE A 172 -26.04 -5.80 -2.17
C PHE A 172 -26.76 -6.66 -3.21
N SER A 173 -26.13 -7.74 -3.68
CA SER A 173 -26.83 -8.74 -4.49
C SER A 173 -27.75 -9.56 -3.59
N ARG A 174 -29.06 -9.29 -3.63
CA ARG A 174 -30.08 -10.14 -2.99
C ARG A 174 -30.29 -11.48 -3.72
N TYR A 175 -29.39 -11.83 -4.63
CA TYR A 175 -29.60 -12.85 -5.65
C TYR A 175 -28.57 -13.96 -5.50
N ASP A 176 -29.04 -15.20 -5.40
CA ASP A 176 -28.19 -16.37 -5.18
C ASP A 176 -27.34 -16.75 -6.40
N SER A 177 -27.71 -16.27 -7.60
CA SER A 177 -26.97 -16.57 -8.84
C SER A 177 -26.09 -15.40 -9.28
N PRO A 178 -24.79 -15.62 -9.58
CA PRO A 178 -23.89 -14.59 -10.10
C PRO A 178 -24.27 -14.10 -11.50
N PHE A 179 -25.16 -14.83 -12.20
CA PHE A 179 -25.66 -14.49 -13.53
C PHE A 179 -26.95 -13.66 -13.51
N THR A 180 -27.44 -13.30 -12.31
CA THR A 180 -28.63 -12.45 -12.20
C THR A 180 -28.31 -11.06 -12.74
N LEU A 181 -29.19 -10.54 -13.60
CA LEU A 181 -29.08 -9.22 -14.19
C LEU A 181 -30.19 -8.31 -13.67
N THR A 182 -29.94 -7.01 -13.73
CA THR A 182 -30.93 -5.97 -13.49
C THR A 182 -32.09 -6.07 -14.49
N LYS A 183 -33.19 -5.34 -14.21
CA LYS A 183 -34.33 -5.24 -15.14
C LYS A 183 -33.95 -4.69 -16.52
N THR A 184 -32.86 -3.95 -16.61
CA THR A 184 -32.31 -3.38 -17.84
C THR A 184 -31.30 -4.29 -18.54
N GLY A 185 -31.07 -5.50 -18.01
CA GLY A 185 -30.19 -6.50 -18.63
C GLY A 185 -28.70 -6.28 -18.41
N ILE A 186 -28.30 -5.46 -17.44
CA ILE A 186 -26.89 -5.25 -17.06
C ILE A 186 -26.58 -5.92 -15.71
N PRO A 187 -25.33 -6.32 -15.41
CA PRO A 187 -24.95 -6.82 -14.10
C PRO A 187 -25.17 -5.77 -13.01
N HIS A 188 -25.40 -6.23 -11.78
CA HIS A 188 -25.77 -5.36 -10.65
C HIS A 188 -24.60 -4.53 -10.09
N SER A 189 -23.39 -5.09 -10.12
CA SER A 189 -22.20 -4.49 -9.52
C SER A 189 -20.96 -4.98 -10.23
N PRO A 190 -19.89 -4.17 -10.37
CA PRO A 190 -18.60 -4.64 -10.87
C PRO A 190 -17.94 -5.68 -9.95
N LEU A 191 -18.47 -5.87 -8.74
CA LEU A 191 -17.99 -6.82 -7.73
C LEU A 191 -18.75 -8.16 -7.76
N THR A 192 -19.45 -8.46 -8.85
CA THR A 192 -19.93 -9.81 -9.17
C THR A 192 -19.13 -10.39 -10.32
N GLU A 193 -19.15 -11.71 -10.48
CA GLU A 193 -18.46 -12.38 -11.58
C GLU A 193 -18.87 -11.82 -12.95
N THR A 194 -20.18 -11.67 -13.20
CA THR A 194 -20.70 -11.05 -14.44
C THR A 194 -20.30 -9.60 -14.60
N GLY A 195 -20.31 -8.82 -13.51
CA GLY A 195 -19.85 -7.43 -13.52
C GLY A 195 -18.36 -7.30 -13.83
N ALA A 196 -17.53 -8.18 -13.26
CA ALA A 196 -16.10 -8.24 -13.55
C ALA A 196 -15.85 -8.61 -15.02
N ILE A 197 -16.56 -9.60 -15.57
CA ILE A 197 -16.45 -9.97 -17.00
C ILE A 197 -16.79 -8.78 -17.90
N VAL A 198 -17.90 -8.08 -17.63
CA VAL A 198 -18.28 -6.89 -18.41
C VAL A 198 -17.26 -5.78 -18.27
N THR A 199 -16.76 -5.52 -17.06
CA THR A 199 -15.74 -4.50 -16.79
C THR A 199 -14.44 -4.78 -17.55
N VAL A 200 -13.95 -6.03 -17.53
CA VAL A 200 -12.77 -6.45 -18.30
C VAL A 200 -13.03 -6.30 -19.81
N SER A 201 -14.23 -6.64 -20.28
CA SER A 201 -14.60 -6.51 -21.70
C SER A 201 -14.54 -5.05 -22.16
N LEU A 202 -14.98 -4.10 -21.32
CA LEU A 202 -14.88 -2.66 -21.61
C LEU A 202 -13.42 -2.20 -21.72
N LEU A 203 -12.55 -2.66 -20.81
CA LEU A 203 -11.12 -2.38 -20.86
C LEU A 203 -10.46 -2.92 -22.14
N GLN A 204 -10.85 -4.13 -22.55
CA GLN A 204 -10.35 -4.71 -23.81
C GLN A 204 -10.78 -3.90 -25.04
N LEU A 205 -12.02 -3.41 -25.08
CA LEU A 205 -12.52 -2.57 -26.17
C LEU A 205 -11.79 -1.22 -26.22
N ALA A 206 -11.54 -0.61 -25.07
CA ALA A 206 -10.74 0.61 -24.98
C ALA A 206 -9.33 0.41 -25.56
N GLY A 207 -8.69 -0.70 -25.18
CA GLY A 207 -7.35 -1.05 -25.64
C GLY A 207 -7.28 -1.41 -27.12
N ARG A 208 -8.34 -2.01 -27.69
CA ARG A 208 -8.42 -2.34 -29.14
C ARG A 208 -8.35 -1.10 -30.04
N LEU A 209 -8.64 0.09 -29.53
CA LEU A 209 -8.51 1.34 -30.26
C LEU A 209 -7.07 1.90 -30.26
N CYS A 210 -6.15 1.33 -29.44
CA CYS A 210 -4.83 1.92 -29.22
C CYS A 210 -3.63 0.94 -29.23
N ALA A 211 -3.79 -0.39 -29.22
CA ALA A 211 -2.67 -1.32 -29.00
C ALA A 211 -2.95 -2.80 -29.39
N GLU A 212 -1.89 -3.61 -29.58
CA GLU A 212 -1.96 -5.08 -29.70
C GLU A 212 -2.38 -5.74 -28.36
N GLU A 213 -2.84 -7.00 -28.38
CA GLU A 213 -3.41 -7.65 -27.18
C GLU A 213 -2.43 -7.74 -25.99
N GLU A 214 -1.13 -7.94 -26.26
CA GLU A 214 -0.07 -8.07 -25.24
C GLU A 214 0.17 -6.76 -24.46
N GLU A 215 0.11 -5.62 -25.15
CA GLU A 215 0.28 -4.27 -24.56
C GLU A 215 -0.87 -3.88 -23.61
N LYS A 216 -2.06 -4.49 -23.76
CA LYS A 216 -3.25 -4.18 -22.93
C LYS A 216 -3.13 -4.75 -21.52
N TYR A 217 -2.64 -5.99 -21.42
CA TYR A 217 -2.46 -6.67 -20.13
C TYR A 217 -1.31 -6.04 -19.35
N ASP A 218 -0.24 -5.67 -20.04
CA ASP A 218 0.86 -4.92 -19.44
C ASP A 218 0.39 -3.57 -18.88
N SER A 219 -0.57 -2.90 -19.53
CA SER A 219 -1.13 -1.65 -19.00
C SER A 219 -1.82 -1.84 -17.65
N VAL A 220 -2.70 -2.84 -17.51
CA VAL A 220 -3.41 -3.13 -16.25
C VAL A 220 -2.41 -3.59 -15.18
N LEU A 221 -1.49 -4.49 -15.51
CA LEU A 221 -0.46 -4.96 -14.59
C LEU A 221 0.45 -3.81 -14.14
N ASN A 222 0.78 -2.88 -15.03
CA ASN A 222 1.55 -1.69 -14.68
C ASN A 222 0.79 -0.75 -13.76
N VAL A 223 -0.54 -0.63 -13.87
CA VAL A 223 -1.35 0.10 -12.87
C VAL A 223 -1.26 -0.60 -11.53
N VAL A 224 -1.47 -1.92 -11.46
CA VAL A 224 -1.38 -2.70 -10.21
C VAL A 224 0.01 -2.57 -9.58
N ARG A 225 1.07 -2.70 -10.38
CA ARG A 225 2.46 -2.47 -9.92
C ARG A 225 2.63 -1.05 -9.38
N ARG A 226 2.09 -0.03 -10.03
CA ARG A 226 2.16 1.36 -9.52
C ARG A 226 1.43 1.52 -8.19
N LEU A 227 0.25 0.92 -8.03
CA LEU A 227 -0.51 0.91 -6.77
C LEU A 227 0.28 0.23 -5.65
N CYS A 228 1.05 -0.81 -5.97
CA CYS A 228 1.93 -1.51 -5.04
C CYS A 228 3.33 -0.87 -4.92
N ASN A 229 3.56 0.36 -5.39
CA ASN A 229 4.89 1.02 -5.39
C ASN A 229 6.01 0.16 -6.03
N LYS A 230 5.66 -0.59 -7.07
CA LYS A 230 6.53 -1.55 -7.79
C LYS A 230 7.10 -2.65 -6.88
N GLU A 231 6.44 -2.96 -5.77
CA GLU A 231 6.71 -4.16 -4.98
C GLU A 231 6.17 -5.43 -5.70
N HIS A 232 5.98 -6.52 -4.96
CA HIS A 232 5.66 -7.84 -5.49
C HIS A 232 4.26 -7.88 -6.14
N ALA A 233 4.21 -7.70 -7.47
CA ALA A 233 3.04 -7.92 -8.30
C ALA A 233 3.47 -8.61 -9.60
N HIS A 234 3.12 -9.89 -9.69
CA HIS A 234 3.47 -10.80 -10.77
C HIS A 234 2.21 -11.41 -11.38
N LEU A 235 2.31 -11.78 -12.65
CA LEU A 235 1.37 -12.68 -13.32
C LEU A 235 1.73 -14.12 -12.99
#